data_AF-A0AAV8H9S5-F1
#
_entry.id   AF-A0AAV8H9S5-F1
#
_cell.length_a   1.000
_cell.length_b   1.000
_cell.length_c   1.000
_cell.angle_alpha   90.00
_cell.angle_beta   90.00
_cell.angle_gamma   90.00
#
_symmetry.space_group_name_H-M   'P 1'
#
loop_
_entity.id
_entity.type
_entity.pdbx_description
1 polymer ?
#
loop_
_entity_poly.entity_id
_entity_poly.type
_entity_poly.pdbx_seq_one_letter_code
_entity_poly.pdbx_strand_id
1 'polypeptide(L)'
;MANNFAKRSFLVILQISLLAHLDSAQLSSTYYANTCPTVETIVKDAVTAKFQETFNAVGGVVRLLFHDCFVQGCDGSVLISSTPTNKAERDNDLNLSLNSDGFDAIVRAKTAVESVCPNLVSCADILVMATRDMIELAGGPSYSVELGRFDGLVSSSDNVDNKLPLPTFNLDQLTALFASNNISQEDMIALSACHTIGLGHCNKFKSRLYGSTKDSSLNPSYAAYLADKCPENSTSDDHVFLDPVTPGTFDKQYFQNLIDGTGLFSSDEVLYTDTRSQPLVNLWANSDASFQQAFVSAITNLARVGVKTSLTGVELDVEREPSYLQPQTNPKEDQTERRSISLALSRKPREHRLLLRLSLSSASSFSLELHPSPHLSASFLLLIPLISDS
;
A
#
# COMPACT_ATOMS: atom_id res chain seq x y z
N MET A 1 1.77 -54.82 35.82
CA MET A 1 0.80 -53.85 35.24
C MET A 1 1.27 -52.41 35.35
N ALA A 2 1.75 -51.93 36.50
CA ALA A 2 2.21 -50.55 36.68
C ALA A 2 3.28 -50.06 35.67
N ASN A 3 4.20 -50.94 35.27
CA ASN A 3 5.28 -50.60 34.33
C ASN A 3 4.80 -50.36 32.88
N ASN A 4 3.67 -50.97 32.48
CA ASN A 4 3.06 -50.74 31.16
C ASN A 4 2.18 -49.49 31.14
N PHE A 5 1.62 -49.10 32.29
CA PHE A 5 0.85 -47.86 32.42
C PHE A 5 1.78 -46.64 32.34
N ALA A 6 2.90 -46.64 33.06
CA ALA A 6 3.91 -45.58 33.00
C ALA A 6 4.50 -45.40 31.59
N LYS A 7 4.79 -46.49 30.87
CA LYS A 7 5.28 -46.43 29.47
C LYS A 7 4.24 -45.86 28.50
N ARG A 8 2.96 -46.20 28.68
CA ARG A 8 1.85 -45.65 27.86
C ARG A 8 1.62 -44.17 28.15
N SER A 9 1.65 -43.76 29.43
CA SER A 9 1.57 -42.35 29.82
C SER A 9 2.75 -41.54 29.27
N PHE A 10 3.97 -42.08 29.27
CA PHE A 10 5.15 -41.41 28.72
C PHE A 10 5.07 -41.25 27.19
N LEU A 11 4.58 -42.27 26.47
CA LEU A 11 4.34 -42.17 25.03
C LEU A 11 3.28 -41.13 24.68
N VAL A 12 2.18 -41.07 25.44
CA VAL A 12 1.12 -40.06 25.24
C VAL A 12 1.62 -38.65 25.52
N ILE A 13 2.40 -38.45 26.59
CA ILE A 13 3.03 -37.14 26.89
C ILE A 13 4.02 -36.75 25.79
N LEU A 14 4.86 -37.67 25.30
CA LEU A 14 5.80 -37.41 24.20
C LEU A 14 5.07 -37.06 22.89
N GLN A 15 3.93 -37.68 22.59
CA GLN A 15 3.10 -37.34 21.44
C GLN A 15 2.40 -35.98 21.60
N ILE A 16 1.95 -35.63 22.82
CA ILE A 16 1.38 -34.30 23.12
C ILE A 16 2.47 -33.21 23.05
N SER A 17 3.71 -33.50 23.47
CA SER A 17 4.84 -32.59 23.34
C SER A 17 5.32 -32.42 21.89
N LEU A 18 5.25 -33.46 21.06
CA LEU A 18 5.51 -33.33 19.62
C LEU A 18 4.41 -32.54 18.89
N LEU A 19 3.15 -32.63 19.35
CA LEU A 19 2.04 -31.82 18.84
C LEU A 19 2.04 -30.37 19.38
N ALA A 20 2.85 -30.08 20.42
CA ALA A 20 3.04 -28.73 20.95
C ALA A 20 4.08 -27.91 20.16
N HIS A 21 4.78 -28.53 19.20
CA HIS A 21 5.49 -27.83 18.12
C HIS A 21 4.55 -27.54 16.96
N LEU A 22 3.36 -27.00 17.26
CA LEU A 22 2.65 -26.20 16.27
C LEU A 22 3.56 -25.00 16.01
N ASP A 23 4.21 -24.97 14.85
CA ASP A 23 5.02 -23.86 14.38
C ASP A 23 4.21 -22.58 14.58
N SER A 24 4.52 -21.83 15.64
CA SER A 24 4.17 -20.42 15.69
C SER A 24 4.77 -19.80 14.44
N ALA A 25 4.03 -18.97 13.72
CA ALA A 25 4.60 -18.14 12.65
C ALA A 25 5.72 -17.29 13.28
N GLN A 26 6.96 -17.79 13.24
CA GLN A 26 8.06 -17.13 13.90
C GLN A 26 8.64 -16.14 12.92
N LEU A 27 7.99 -14.97 12.86
CA LEU A 27 8.50 -13.86 12.09
C LEU A 27 9.86 -13.44 12.64
N SER A 28 10.79 -13.10 11.74
CA SER A 28 12.15 -12.71 12.09
C SER A 28 12.67 -11.70 11.09
N SER A 29 13.41 -10.70 11.56
CA SER A 29 14.10 -9.74 10.69
C SER A 29 15.27 -10.37 9.92
N THR A 30 15.61 -11.63 10.18
CA THR A 30 16.68 -12.36 9.49
C THR A 30 16.18 -13.57 8.72
N TYR A 31 14.86 -13.68 8.50
CA TYR A 31 14.23 -14.86 7.87
C TYR A 31 14.90 -15.26 6.55
N TYR A 32 15.16 -14.30 5.66
CA TYR A 32 15.77 -14.53 4.34
C TYR A 32 17.31 -14.43 4.33
N ALA A 33 17.98 -14.25 5.47
CA ALA A 33 19.42 -13.95 5.51
C ALA A 33 20.30 -15.04 4.86
N ASN A 34 19.85 -16.30 4.86
CA ASN A 34 20.59 -17.43 4.28
C ASN A 34 20.06 -17.88 2.91
N THR A 35 18.85 -17.45 2.52
CA THR A 35 18.16 -17.91 1.30
C THR A 35 18.10 -16.84 0.23
N CYS A 36 17.84 -15.59 0.60
CA CYS A 36 17.83 -14.42 -0.28
C CYS A 36 18.41 -13.19 0.46
N PRO A 37 19.73 -13.14 0.71
CA PRO A 37 20.35 -12.11 1.56
C PRO A 37 20.21 -10.68 1.03
N THR A 38 19.90 -10.50 -0.25
CA THR A 38 19.73 -9.18 -0.89
C THR A 38 18.26 -8.77 -1.07
N VAL A 39 17.30 -9.53 -0.51
CA VAL A 39 15.87 -9.30 -0.75
C VAL A 39 15.41 -7.89 -0.42
N GLU A 40 15.77 -7.37 0.76
CA GLU A 40 15.35 -6.04 1.19
C GLU A 40 15.91 -4.94 0.26
N THR A 41 17.15 -5.10 -0.22
CA THR A 41 17.73 -4.17 -1.19
C THR A 41 16.99 -4.19 -2.53
N ILE A 42 16.66 -5.38 -3.03
CA ILE A 42 15.93 -5.53 -4.30
C ILE A 42 14.55 -4.88 -4.21
N VAL A 43 13.84 -5.10 -3.10
CA VAL A 43 12.52 -4.46 -2.86
C VAL A 43 12.68 -2.95 -2.79
N LYS A 44 13.64 -2.45 -1.99
CA LYS A 44 13.91 -1.02 -1.84
C LYS A 44 14.19 -0.34 -3.17
N ASP A 45 15.02 -0.93 -4.02
CA ASP A 45 15.37 -0.38 -5.34
C ASP A 45 14.14 -0.30 -6.25
N ALA A 46 13.33 -1.37 -6.29
CA ALA A 46 12.12 -1.42 -7.10
C ALA A 46 11.08 -0.36 -6.68
N VAL A 47 10.84 -0.22 -5.37
CA VAL A 47 9.89 0.79 -4.87
C VAL A 47 10.44 2.20 -4.94
N THR A 48 11.75 2.39 -4.84
CA THR A 48 12.41 3.69 -5.07
C THR A 48 12.18 4.17 -6.50
N ALA A 49 12.33 3.28 -7.49
CA ALA A 49 12.03 3.62 -8.88
C ALA A 49 10.55 4.03 -9.06
N LYS A 50 9.61 3.31 -8.43
CA LYS A 50 8.18 3.66 -8.47
C LYS A 50 7.90 5.00 -7.77
N PHE A 51 8.53 5.27 -6.63
CA PHE A 51 8.39 6.53 -5.90
C PHE A 51 8.86 7.73 -6.75
N GLN A 52 9.94 7.57 -7.52
CA GLN A 52 10.45 8.59 -8.45
C GLN A 52 9.50 8.89 -9.61
N GLU A 53 8.66 7.92 -10.01
CA GLU A 53 7.59 8.15 -10.99
C GLU A 53 6.42 8.93 -10.37
N THR A 54 6.01 8.55 -9.15
CA THR A 54 4.88 9.16 -8.47
C THR A 54 4.91 8.86 -6.96
N PHE A 55 4.97 9.90 -6.13
CA PHE A 55 4.91 9.76 -4.67
C PHE A 55 3.53 9.29 -4.19
N ASN A 56 2.47 9.43 -5.02
CA ASN A 56 1.12 8.96 -4.69
C ASN A 56 1.09 7.43 -4.45
N ALA A 57 2.08 6.70 -4.98
CA ALA A 57 2.24 5.27 -4.74
C ALA A 57 2.42 4.94 -3.24
N VAL A 58 2.99 5.84 -2.43
CA VAL A 58 3.21 5.60 -1.00
C VAL A 58 1.88 5.36 -0.28
N GLY A 59 0.91 6.26 -0.45
CA GLY A 59 -0.42 6.09 0.13
C GLY A 59 -1.11 4.82 -0.38
N GLY A 60 -0.87 4.44 -1.64
CA GLY A 60 -1.35 3.17 -2.20
C GLY A 60 -0.79 1.94 -1.50
N VAL A 61 0.53 1.85 -1.37
CA VAL A 61 1.22 0.70 -0.74
C VAL A 61 0.87 0.59 0.75
N VAL A 62 0.92 1.69 1.49
CA VAL A 62 0.57 1.73 2.92
C VAL A 62 -0.86 1.26 3.15
N ARG A 63 -1.80 1.74 2.32
CA ARG A 63 -3.19 1.34 2.40
C ARG A 63 -3.41 -0.12 2.00
N LEU A 64 -2.65 -0.64 1.03
CA LEU A 64 -2.69 -2.07 0.69
C LEU A 64 -2.32 -2.96 1.88
N LEU A 65 -1.27 -2.61 2.63
CA LEU A 65 -0.91 -3.36 3.85
C LEU A 65 -2.06 -3.38 4.85
N PHE A 66 -2.68 -2.23 5.12
CA PHE A 66 -3.82 -2.16 6.04
C PHE A 66 -4.99 -3.04 5.57
N HIS A 67 -5.36 -2.93 4.29
CA HIS A 67 -6.47 -3.69 3.72
C HIS A 67 -6.20 -5.20 3.70
N ASP A 68 -4.98 -5.63 3.40
CA ASP A 68 -4.58 -7.04 3.47
C ASP A 68 -4.77 -7.59 4.89
N CYS A 69 -4.12 -6.94 5.85
CA CYS A 69 -4.09 -7.38 7.25
C CYS A 69 -5.46 -7.45 7.91
N PHE A 70 -6.45 -6.64 7.49
CA PHE A 70 -7.76 -6.57 8.14
C PHE A 70 -8.80 -7.57 7.60
N VAL A 71 -8.61 -8.15 6.41
CA VAL A 71 -9.61 -9.03 5.79
C VAL A 71 -9.37 -10.50 6.14
N GLN A 72 -8.22 -11.06 5.76
CA GLN A 72 -7.84 -12.46 6.08
C GLN A 72 -6.55 -12.60 6.89
N GLY A 73 -5.95 -11.47 7.28
CA GLY A 73 -4.62 -11.39 7.88
C GLY A 73 -3.59 -10.92 6.85
N CYS A 74 -2.38 -10.61 7.31
CA CYS A 74 -1.30 -10.15 6.46
C CYS A 74 -0.74 -11.34 5.66
N ASP A 75 -1.42 -11.70 4.58
CA ASP A 75 -1.20 -12.90 3.78
C ASP A 75 -1.16 -12.61 2.27
N GLY A 76 -1.19 -11.36 1.85
CA GLY A 76 -1.18 -10.97 0.44
C GLY A 76 -2.46 -11.32 -0.34
N SER A 77 -3.53 -11.78 0.31
CA SER A 77 -4.80 -12.13 -0.33
C SER A 77 -5.44 -10.95 -1.07
N VAL A 78 -5.16 -9.71 -0.65
CA VAL A 78 -5.63 -8.50 -1.37
C VAL A 78 -5.00 -8.37 -2.76
N LEU A 79 -3.83 -8.98 -3.01
CA LEU A 79 -3.11 -8.85 -4.28
C LEU A 79 -3.75 -9.72 -5.38
N ILE A 80 -4.41 -10.81 -5.00
CA ILE A 80 -5.06 -11.79 -5.88
C ILE A 80 -6.12 -11.12 -6.75
N SER A 81 -6.04 -11.32 -8.07
CA SER A 81 -7.05 -10.84 -9.02
C SER A 81 -8.22 -11.81 -9.14
N SER A 82 -9.38 -11.27 -9.52
CA SER A 82 -10.56 -12.05 -9.84
C SER A 82 -10.31 -13.06 -10.97
N THR A 83 -11.01 -14.18 -10.92
CA THR A 83 -11.11 -15.17 -11.99
C THR A 83 -12.54 -15.20 -12.54
N PRO A 84 -12.82 -15.86 -13.67
CA PRO A 84 -14.19 -15.96 -14.20
C PRO A 84 -15.21 -16.56 -13.22
N THR A 85 -14.75 -17.29 -12.20
CA THR A 85 -15.60 -17.98 -11.21
C THR A 85 -15.48 -17.41 -9.80
N ASN A 86 -14.61 -16.43 -9.55
CA ASN A 86 -14.40 -15.86 -8.23
C ASN A 86 -14.09 -14.36 -8.32
N LYS A 87 -14.86 -13.55 -7.61
CA LYS A 87 -14.58 -12.12 -7.44
C LYS A 87 -13.67 -11.95 -6.23
N ALA A 88 -12.45 -11.44 -6.44
CA ALA A 88 -11.44 -11.27 -5.40
C ALA A 88 -11.70 -10.06 -4.50
N GLU A 89 -10.99 -9.99 -3.38
CA GLU A 89 -11.11 -8.91 -2.38
C GLU A 89 -10.92 -7.53 -2.98
N ARG A 90 -9.91 -7.36 -3.83
CA ARG A 90 -9.56 -6.06 -4.43
C ARG A 90 -10.66 -5.47 -5.30
N ASP A 91 -11.63 -6.28 -5.74
CA ASP A 91 -12.76 -5.85 -6.54
C ASP A 91 -14.05 -5.65 -5.70
N ASN A 92 -13.99 -5.79 -4.37
CA ASN A 92 -15.07 -5.35 -3.46
C ASN A 92 -15.21 -3.81 -3.50
N ASP A 93 -16.42 -3.30 -3.31
CA ASP A 93 -16.74 -1.87 -3.39
C ASP A 93 -15.92 -0.98 -2.43
N LEU A 94 -15.52 -1.50 -1.26
CA LEU A 94 -14.63 -0.81 -0.32
C LEU A 94 -13.19 -0.72 -0.83
N ASN A 95 -12.78 -1.66 -1.67
CA ASN A 95 -11.44 -1.81 -2.21
C ASN A 95 -11.26 -1.17 -3.60
N LEU A 96 -12.35 -0.82 -4.31
CA LEU A 96 -12.27 -0.13 -5.63
C LEU A 96 -11.55 1.23 -5.59
N SER A 97 -11.31 1.77 -4.40
CA SER A 97 -10.55 3.01 -4.19
C SER A 97 -9.07 2.77 -3.85
N LEU A 98 -8.62 1.51 -3.80
CA LEU A 98 -7.20 1.20 -3.67
C LEU A 98 -6.47 1.71 -4.92
N ASN A 99 -5.32 2.34 -4.70
CA ASN A 99 -4.58 2.97 -5.79
C ASN A 99 -3.85 1.90 -6.62
N SER A 100 -4.05 1.92 -7.93
CA SER A 100 -3.38 1.02 -8.89
C SER A 100 -1.86 1.15 -8.85
N ASP A 101 -1.31 2.34 -8.53
CA ASP A 101 0.12 2.55 -8.32
C ASP A 101 0.68 1.74 -7.15
N GLY A 102 -0.14 1.46 -6.13
CA GLY A 102 0.24 0.60 -5.01
C GLY A 102 0.44 -0.84 -5.46
N PHE A 103 -0.50 -1.38 -6.24
CA PHE A 103 -0.37 -2.72 -6.81
C PHE A 103 0.83 -2.82 -7.75
N ASP A 104 1.01 -1.84 -8.65
CA ASP A 104 2.15 -1.78 -9.57
C ASP A 104 3.50 -1.80 -8.81
N ALA A 105 3.61 -1.07 -7.70
CA ALA A 105 4.81 -1.10 -6.87
C ALA A 105 5.15 -2.52 -6.37
N ILE A 106 4.15 -3.25 -5.87
CA ILE A 106 4.31 -4.62 -5.36
C ILE A 106 4.64 -5.60 -6.48
N VAL A 107 3.97 -5.47 -7.63
CA VAL A 107 4.23 -6.30 -8.83
C VAL A 107 5.68 -6.13 -9.30
N ARG A 108 6.18 -4.89 -9.37
CA ARG A 108 7.56 -4.60 -9.77
C ARG A 108 8.57 -5.17 -8.78
N ALA A 109 8.34 -4.96 -7.48
CA ALA A 109 9.22 -5.49 -6.43
C ALA A 109 9.27 -7.02 -6.48
N LYS A 110 8.10 -7.67 -6.57
CA LYS A 110 8.03 -9.13 -6.67
C LYS A 110 8.70 -9.67 -7.94
N THR A 111 8.49 -9.02 -9.08
CA THR A 111 9.15 -9.39 -10.35
C THR A 111 10.67 -9.29 -10.25
N ALA A 112 11.18 -8.22 -9.64
CA ALA A 112 12.61 -8.05 -9.41
C ALA A 112 13.16 -9.13 -8.48
N VAL A 113 12.45 -9.45 -7.40
CA VAL A 113 12.86 -10.51 -6.46
C VAL A 113 12.85 -11.88 -7.12
N GLU A 114 11.83 -12.25 -7.91
CA GLU A 114 11.80 -13.55 -8.61
C GLU A 114 12.94 -13.74 -9.60
N SER A 115 13.48 -12.65 -10.18
CA SER A 115 14.64 -12.72 -11.07
C SER A 115 15.95 -13.10 -10.37
N VAL A 116 16.01 -12.96 -9.04
CA VAL A 116 17.21 -13.23 -8.22
C VAL A 116 16.99 -14.41 -7.28
N CYS A 117 15.81 -14.49 -6.66
CA CYS A 117 15.43 -15.45 -5.62
C CYS A 117 14.11 -16.12 -6.01
N PRO A 118 14.13 -17.00 -7.03
CA PRO A 118 12.91 -17.56 -7.59
C PRO A 118 12.19 -18.44 -6.56
N ASN A 119 10.87 -18.26 -6.42
CA ASN A 119 10.00 -19.08 -5.56
C ASN A 119 10.42 -19.11 -4.08
N LEU A 120 11.01 -18.02 -3.56
CA LEU A 120 11.50 -17.98 -2.16
C LEU A 120 10.85 -16.93 -1.27
N VAL A 121 10.31 -15.85 -1.83
CA VAL A 121 9.87 -14.69 -1.01
C VAL A 121 8.39 -14.49 -1.21
N SER A 122 7.58 -14.55 -0.15
CA SER A 122 6.13 -14.38 -0.27
C SER A 122 5.75 -12.97 -0.73
N CYS A 123 4.62 -12.84 -1.44
CA CYS A 123 4.03 -11.54 -1.75
C CYS A 123 3.66 -10.76 -0.49
N ALA A 124 3.22 -11.46 0.57
CA ALA A 124 2.95 -10.86 1.88
C ALA A 124 4.20 -10.15 2.47
N ASP A 125 5.38 -10.77 2.40
CA ASP A 125 6.61 -10.14 2.88
C ASP A 125 7.11 -9.02 1.94
N ILE A 126 6.91 -9.15 0.63
CA ILE A 126 7.16 -8.04 -0.32
C ILE A 126 6.30 -6.82 0.06
N LEU A 127 5.01 -7.00 0.38
CA LEU A 127 4.12 -5.92 0.76
C LEU A 127 4.59 -5.18 2.03
N VAL A 128 5.03 -5.91 3.05
CA VAL A 128 5.51 -5.29 4.30
C VAL A 128 6.85 -4.58 4.10
N MET A 129 7.81 -5.19 3.37
CA MET A 129 9.08 -4.55 3.03
C MET A 129 8.85 -3.27 2.22
N ALA A 130 8.05 -3.36 1.15
CA ALA A 130 7.69 -2.23 0.30
C ALA A 130 7.01 -1.11 1.10
N THR A 131 6.16 -1.44 2.07
CA THR A 131 5.51 -0.45 2.94
C THR A 131 6.51 0.31 3.78
N ARG A 132 7.43 -0.38 4.48
CA ARG A 132 8.50 0.28 5.26
C ARG A 132 9.33 1.18 4.37
N ASP A 133 9.73 0.67 3.21
CA ASP A 133 10.59 1.35 2.28
C ASP A 133 9.95 2.61 1.68
N MET A 134 8.66 2.57 1.35
CA MET A 134 7.88 3.71 0.84
C MET A 134 7.64 4.77 1.91
N ILE A 135 7.38 4.37 3.15
CA ILE A 135 7.26 5.30 4.30
C ILE A 135 8.57 6.06 4.51
N GLU A 136 9.70 5.35 4.51
CA GLU A 136 11.03 5.97 4.66
C GLU A 136 11.35 6.93 3.51
N LEU A 137 11.01 6.57 2.26
CA LEU A 137 11.19 7.46 1.10
C LEU A 137 10.37 8.75 1.20
N ALA A 138 9.20 8.68 1.84
CA ALA A 138 8.36 9.84 2.14
C ALA A 138 8.81 10.64 3.38
N GLY A 139 9.95 10.28 4.01
CA GLY A 139 10.50 10.97 5.17
C GLY A 139 10.06 10.42 6.53
N GLY A 140 9.30 9.33 6.55
CA GLY A 140 8.88 8.65 7.77
C GLY A 140 9.99 7.80 8.41
N PRO A 141 9.68 7.09 9.50
CA PRO A 141 10.67 6.30 10.23
C PRO A 141 11.11 5.07 9.43
N SER A 142 12.41 4.80 9.48
CA SER A 142 12.96 3.49 9.08
C SER A 142 12.94 2.54 10.28
N TYR A 143 12.58 1.28 10.06
CA TYR A 143 12.48 0.27 11.10
C TYR A 143 12.78 -1.14 10.56
N SER A 144 13.17 -2.05 11.45
CA SER A 144 13.38 -3.46 11.10
C SER A 144 12.03 -4.12 10.83
N VAL A 145 11.90 -4.79 9.69
CA VAL A 145 10.70 -5.55 9.33
C VAL A 145 10.87 -7.00 9.77
N GLU A 146 9.87 -7.55 10.45
CA GLU A 146 9.82 -8.99 10.71
C GLU A 146 9.27 -9.71 9.48
N LEU A 147 9.95 -10.74 9.00
CA LEU A 147 9.65 -11.47 7.76
C LEU A 147 9.40 -12.96 8.07
N GLY A 148 8.91 -13.71 7.09
CA GLY A 148 8.51 -15.11 7.18
C GLY A 148 7.01 -15.34 7.06
N ARG A 149 6.28 -14.42 6.43
CA ARG A 149 4.85 -14.60 6.12
C ARG A 149 4.71 -15.54 4.94
N PHE A 150 3.64 -16.33 4.94
CA PHE A 150 3.23 -17.11 3.78
C PHE A 150 2.03 -16.46 3.11
N ASP A 151 1.93 -16.64 1.79
CA ASP A 151 0.82 -16.14 0.99
C ASP A 151 -0.45 -16.96 1.22
N GLY A 152 -1.57 -16.27 1.36
CA GLY A 152 -2.91 -16.83 1.40
C GLY A 152 -3.33 -17.35 0.03
N LEU A 153 -4.10 -18.44 0.01
CA LEU A 153 -4.59 -19.07 -1.23
C LEU A 153 -6.04 -18.69 -1.58
N VAL A 154 -6.68 -17.85 -0.77
CA VAL A 154 -8.09 -17.50 -0.89
C VAL A 154 -8.20 -15.98 -0.89
N SER A 155 -8.89 -15.44 -1.88
CA SER A 155 -9.31 -14.04 -1.91
C SER A 155 -10.73 -13.97 -2.44
N SER A 156 -11.64 -13.38 -1.67
CA SER A 156 -13.05 -13.27 -2.04
C SER A 156 -13.60 -11.92 -1.62
N SER A 157 -14.36 -11.27 -2.50
CA SER A 157 -15.05 -10.02 -2.20
C SER A 157 -15.97 -10.12 -0.99
N ASP A 158 -16.49 -11.30 -0.72
CA ASP A 158 -17.44 -11.55 0.38
C ASP A 158 -16.75 -11.53 1.76
N ASN A 159 -15.42 -11.65 1.79
CA ASN A 159 -14.65 -11.61 3.04
C ASN A 159 -14.43 -10.17 3.55
N VAL A 160 -14.61 -9.16 2.71
CA VAL A 160 -14.26 -7.75 3.01
C VAL A 160 -15.31 -7.07 3.89
N ASP A 161 -16.57 -7.43 3.74
CA ASP A 161 -17.68 -6.73 4.40
C ASP A 161 -17.57 -6.84 5.93
N ASN A 162 -17.72 -5.70 6.61
CA ASN A 162 -17.57 -5.54 8.07
C ASN A 162 -16.16 -5.77 8.62
N LYS A 163 -15.15 -5.93 7.76
CA LYS A 163 -13.74 -6.06 8.16
C LYS A 163 -12.96 -4.76 8.08
N LEU A 164 -13.38 -3.83 7.22
CA LEU A 164 -12.71 -2.55 7.04
C LEU A 164 -13.48 -1.40 7.70
N PRO A 165 -12.78 -0.43 8.33
CA PRO A 165 -13.42 0.75 8.89
C PRO A 165 -13.98 1.63 7.79
N LEU A 166 -15.15 2.23 8.02
CA LEU A 166 -15.68 3.26 7.14
C LEU A 166 -15.18 4.64 7.56
N PRO A 167 -15.03 5.60 6.62
CA PRO A 167 -14.61 6.97 6.93
C PRO A 167 -15.59 7.75 7.82
N THR A 168 -16.77 7.18 8.08
CA THR A 168 -17.83 7.75 8.91
C THR A 168 -17.90 7.14 10.31
N PHE A 169 -17.03 6.18 10.64
CA PHE A 169 -17.04 5.54 11.95
C PHE A 169 -16.69 6.52 13.07
N ASN A 170 -17.35 6.35 14.22
CA ASN A 170 -16.98 7.03 15.45
C ASN A 170 -15.87 6.28 16.22
N LEU A 171 -15.37 6.87 17.31
CA LEU A 171 -14.27 6.30 18.09
C LEU A 171 -14.58 4.89 18.64
N ASP A 172 -15.82 4.62 19.06
CA ASP A 172 -16.21 3.31 19.60
C ASP A 172 -16.21 2.23 18.51
N GLN A 173 -16.72 2.55 17.32
CA GLN A 173 -16.72 1.66 16.16
C GLN A 173 -15.30 1.36 15.70
N LEU A 174 -14.44 2.38 15.60
CA LEU A 174 -13.02 2.21 15.27
C LEU A 174 -12.32 1.32 16.30
N THR A 175 -12.49 1.63 17.59
CA THR A 175 -11.87 0.88 18.68
C THR A 175 -12.32 -0.59 18.69
N ALA A 176 -13.62 -0.86 18.52
CA ALA A 176 -14.14 -2.21 18.51
C ALA A 176 -13.63 -3.03 17.32
N LEU A 177 -13.57 -2.42 16.12
CA LEU A 177 -13.08 -3.12 14.93
C LEU A 177 -11.58 -3.44 15.05
N PHE A 178 -10.75 -2.47 15.45
CA PHE A 178 -9.32 -2.69 15.63
C PHE A 178 -9.03 -3.71 16.74
N ALA A 179 -9.77 -3.65 17.85
CA ALA A 179 -9.65 -4.63 18.93
C ALA A 179 -10.01 -6.05 18.49
N SER A 180 -10.92 -6.22 17.51
CA SER A 180 -11.24 -7.54 16.95
C SER A 180 -10.07 -8.20 16.20
N ASN A 181 -9.06 -7.40 15.82
CA ASN A 181 -7.79 -7.82 15.23
C ASN A 181 -6.62 -7.73 16.22
N ASN A 182 -6.89 -7.63 17.52
CA ASN A 182 -5.90 -7.45 18.59
C ASN A 182 -5.04 -6.18 18.46
N ILE A 183 -5.56 -5.15 17.80
CA ILE A 183 -4.90 -3.84 17.70
C ILE A 183 -5.49 -2.91 18.78
N SER A 184 -4.63 -2.30 19.58
CA SER A 184 -5.05 -1.42 20.66
C SER A 184 -5.63 -0.09 20.14
N GLN A 185 -6.33 0.66 20.99
CA GLN A 185 -6.79 2.00 20.62
C GLN A 185 -5.61 2.95 20.34
N GLU A 186 -4.51 2.82 21.10
CA GLU A 186 -3.28 3.60 20.87
C GLU A 186 -2.68 3.29 19.50
N ASP A 187 -2.53 2.00 19.17
CA ASP A 187 -2.04 1.58 17.86
C ASP A 187 -2.97 2.05 16.73
N MET A 188 -4.29 2.00 16.93
CA MET A 188 -5.27 2.49 15.95
C MET A 188 -5.11 4.00 15.68
N ILE A 189 -4.92 4.82 16.72
CA ILE A 189 -4.69 6.25 16.56
C ILE A 189 -3.35 6.50 15.86
N ALA A 190 -2.31 5.75 16.20
CA ALA A 190 -1.00 5.86 15.55
C ALA A 190 -1.07 5.47 14.07
N LEU A 191 -1.74 4.36 13.73
CA LEU A 191 -1.94 3.88 12.36
C LEU A 191 -2.79 4.84 11.52
N SER A 192 -3.72 5.57 12.16
CA SER A 192 -4.52 6.59 11.45
C SER A 192 -3.64 7.71 10.87
N ALA A 193 -2.43 7.93 11.42
CA ALA A 193 -1.46 8.86 10.86
C ALA A 193 -0.94 8.48 9.47
N CYS A 194 -1.19 7.27 8.98
CA CYS A 194 -0.97 6.94 7.57
C CYS A 194 -1.74 7.88 6.62
N HIS A 195 -2.80 8.54 7.08
CA HIS A 195 -3.50 9.60 6.34
C HIS A 195 -2.71 10.92 6.23
N THR A 196 -1.48 11.00 6.74
CA THR A 196 -0.53 12.08 6.40
C THR A 196 -0.14 12.08 4.92
N ILE A 197 -0.35 10.95 4.21
CA ILE A 197 0.02 10.79 2.80
C ILE A 197 -1.06 10.04 2.02
N GLY A 198 -1.25 10.43 0.76
CA GLY A 198 -2.22 9.81 -0.15
C GLY A 198 -3.46 10.67 -0.39
N LEU A 199 -4.50 10.03 -0.94
CA LEU A 199 -5.66 10.70 -1.52
C LEU A 199 -6.97 10.20 -0.90
N GLY A 200 -7.91 11.12 -0.70
CA GLY A 200 -9.29 10.83 -0.32
C GLY A 200 -10.26 11.22 -1.44
N HIS A 201 -11.10 10.27 -1.85
CA HIS A 201 -12.13 10.52 -2.87
C HIS A 201 -13.31 11.31 -2.29
N CYS A 202 -13.84 12.26 -3.06
CA CYS A 202 -14.93 13.16 -2.63
C CYS A 202 -16.15 12.40 -2.08
N ASN A 203 -16.51 11.27 -2.69
CA ASN A 203 -17.65 10.45 -2.25
C ASN A 203 -17.50 9.85 -0.84
N LYS A 204 -16.29 9.83 -0.27
CA LYS A 204 -16.00 9.31 1.06
C LYS A 204 -16.20 10.32 2.18
N PHE A 205 -16.19 11.63 1.88
CA PHE A 205 -16.33 12.69 2.90
C PHE A 205 -17.36 13.78 2.58
N LYS A 206 -17.95 13.81 1.37
CA LYS A 206 -18.91 14.85 0.98
C LYS A 206 -20.12 15.01 1.90
N SER A 207 -20.51 13.95 2.64
CA SER A 207 -21.56 14.02 3.66
C SER A 207 -21.23 14.97 4.82
N ARG A 208 -19.95 15.31 5.02
CA ARG A 208 -19.49 16.35 5.96
C ARG A 208 -19.68 17.76 5.41
N LEU A 209 -19.75 17.94 4.09
CA LEU A 209 -19.86 19.27 3.46
C LEU A 209 -21.32 19.67 3.21
N TYR A 210 -22.19 18.70 2.90
CA TYR A 210 -23.53 18.94 2.38
C TYR A 210 -24.61 18.14 3.13
N GLY A 211 -25.86 18.56 2.96
CA GLY A 211 -27.03 17.83 3.46
C GLY A 211 -27.24 17.95 4.98
N SER A 212 -28.07 17.06 5.51
CA SER A 212 -28.50 17.07 6.92
C SER A 212 -27.41 16.62 7.91
N THR A 213 -26.35 15.99 7.40
CA THR A 213 -25.19 15.52 8.19
C THR A 213 -23.98 16.43 8.06
N LYS A 214 -24.17 17.64 7.52
CA LYS A 214 -23.09 18.63 7.38
C LYS A 214 -22.40 18.83 8.73
N ASP A 215 -21.09 18.74 8.70
CA ASP A 215 -20.25 18.78 9.87
C ASP A 215 -19.94 20.23 10.26
N SER A 216 -20.35 20.62 11.47
CA SER A 216 -20.07 21.95 12.01
C SER A 216 -18.72 22.07 12.70
N SER A 217 -18.02 20.96 12.98
CA SER A 217 -16.67 21.01 13.57
C SER A 217 -15.58 21.20 12.54
N LEU A 218 -15.88 21.01 11.25
CA LEU A 218 -14.94 21.22 10.16
C LEU A 218 -14.53 22.71 10.08
N ASN A 219 -13.23 22.96 10.00
CA ASN A 219 -12.69 24.31 9.88
C ASN A 219 -13.35 25.06 8.71
N PRO A 220 -13.92 26.25 8.90
CA PRO A 220 -14.71 26.92 7.86
C PRO A 220 -13.94 27.21 6.55
N SER A 221 -12.66 27.56 6.66
CA SER A 221 -11.81 27.81 5.48
C SER A 221 -11.50 26.51 4.74
N TYR A 222 -11.24 25.43 5.48
CA TYR A 222 -11.02 24.12 4.89
C TYR A 222 -12.30 23.53 4.28
N ALA A 223 -13.45 23.72 4.91
CA ALA A 223 -14.75 23.36 4.37
C ALA A 223 -15.02 24.07 3.03
N ALA A 224 -14.67 25.35 2.91
CA ALA A 224 -14.78 26.09 1.67
C ALA A 224 -13.82 25.56 0.59
N TYR A 225 -12.57 25.24 0.96
CA TYR A 225 -11.62 24.58 0.06
C TYR A 225 -12.14 23.23 -0.44
N LEU A 226 -12.64 22.38 0.45
CA LEU A 226 -13.20 21.08 0.08
C LEU A 226 -14.45 21.22 -0.80
N ALA A 227 -15.31 22.20 -0.54
CA ALA A 227 -16.48 22.45 -1.38
C ALA A 227 -16.12 22.94 -2.80
N ASP A 228 -14.99 23.63 -2.98
CA ASP A 228 -14.44 24.00 -4.29
C ASP A 228 -13.91 22.77 -5.05
N LYS A 229 -13.18 21.88 -4.37
CA LYS A 229 -12.61 20.66 -4.98
C LYS A 229 -13.62 19.54 -5.18
N CYS A 230 -14.61 19.47 -4.31
CA CYS A 230 -15.62 18.42 -4.28
C CYS A 230 -17.02 19.04 -4.28
N PRO A 231 -17.46 19.68 -5.37
CA PRO A 231 -18.82 20.20 -5.48
C PRO A 231 -19.84 19.05 -5.33
N GLU A 232 -21.11 19.37 -5.08
CA GLU A 232 -22.15 18.37 -4.80
C GLU A 232 -22.34 17.33 -5.93
N ASN A 233 -22.05 17.73 -7.17
CA ASN A 233 -22.08 16.89 -8.37
C ASN A 233 -20.74 16.16 -8.67
N SER A 234 -19.76 16.23 -7.76
CA SER A 234 -18.51 15.49 -7.87
C SER A 234 -18.75 13.98 -7.98
N THR A 235 -17.87 13.35 -8.75
CA THR A 235 -17.90 11.92 -9.07
C THR A 235 -17.00 11.12 -8.14
N SER A 236 -16.89 9.80 -8.39
CA SER A 236 -15.93 8.94 -7.70
C SER A 236 -14.47 9.27 -8.02
N ASP A 237 -14.22 9.96 -9.13
CA ASP A 237 -12.87 10.14 -9.68
C ASP A 237 -12.22 11.42 -9.11
N ASP A 238 -13.04 12.33 -8.58
CA ASP A 238 -12.60 13.55 -7.90
C ASP A 238 -12.05 13.22 -6.50
N HIS A 239 -10.91 13.81 -6.16
CA HIS A 239 -10.17 13.51 -4.93
C HIS A 239 -9.35 14.72 -4.47
N VAL A 240 -8.97 14.70 -3.19
CA VAL A 240 -8.06 15.66 -2.55
C VAL A 240 -6.96 14.89 -1.81
N PHE A 241 -5.88 15.58 -1.45
CA PHE A 241 -4.90 15.00 -0.54
C PHE A 241 -5.50 14.81 0.86
N LEU A 242 -5.13 13.72 1.52
CA LEU A 242 -5.55 13.43 2.90
C LEU A 242 -4.96 14.45 3.88
N ASP A 243 -3.69 14.84 3.67
CA ASP A 243 -3.03 15.93 4.38
C ASP A 243 -3.01 17.20 3.49
N PRO A 244 -3.73 18.27 3.88
CA PRO A 244 -3.77 19.50 3.10
C PRO A 244 -2.50 20.37 3.25
N VAL A 245 -1.58 20.04 4.16
CA VAL A 245 -0.40 20.85 4.50
C VAL A 245 0.89 20.23 3.97
N THR A 246 1.10 18.93 4.18
CA THR A 246 2.31 18.20 3.74
C THR A 246 2.00 16.92 2.92
N PRO A 247 1.26 17.02 1.79
CA PRO A 247 0.69 15.87 1.08
C PRO A 247 1.67 14.80 0.57
N GLY A 248 2.95 15.13 0.46
CA GLY A 248 4.01 14.23 -0.01
C GLY A 248 4.98 13.77 1.08
N THR A 249 4.72 14.11 2.35
CA THR A 249 5.61 13.80 3.48
C THR A 249 4.89 12.88 4.46
N PHE A 250 5.60 11.86 4.96
CA PHE A 250 5.13 11.05 6.07
C PHE A 250 5.58 11.68 7.40
N ASP A 251 4.72 12.46 8.03
CA ASP A 251 5.06 13.18 9.27
C ASP A 251 3.86 13.30 10.23
N LYS A 252 4.07 14.05 11.32
CA LYS A 252 3.06 14.27 12.37
C LYS A 252 2.01 15.33 11.99
N GLN A 253 2.10 15.96 10.81
CA GLN A 253 1.19 17.02 10.39
C GLN A 253 -0.27 16.53 10.36
N TYR A 254 -0.49 15.24 10.11
CA TYR A 254 -1.80 14.59 10.32
C TYR A 254 -2.44 14.98 11.67
N PHE A 255 -1.72 14.88 12.79
CA PHE A 255 -2.27 15.20 14.11
C PHE A 255 -2.47 16.70 14.31
N GLN A 256 -1.62 17.54 13.71
CA GLN A 256 -1.81 19.00 13.73
C GLN A 256 -3.07 19.38 12.96
N ASN A 257 -3.35 18.72 11.83
CA ASN A 257 -4.57 18.92 11.06
C ASN A 257 -5.82 18.61 11.88
N LEU A 258 -5.81 17.53 12.70
CA LEU A 258 -6.94 17.23 13.57
C LEU A 258 -7.18 18.33 14.62
N ILE A 259 -6.11 18.92 15.16
CA ILE A 259 -6.23 20.04 16.12
C ILE A 259 -6.83 21.27 15.45
N ASP A 260 -6.47 21.51 14.19
CA ASP A 260 -6.91 22.68 13.41
C ASP A 260 -8.31 22.50 12.79
N GLY A 261 -8.96 21.35 13.00
CA GLY A 261 -10.28 21.01 12.43
C GLY A 261 -10.23 20.70 10.94
N THR A 262 -9.08 20.23 10.44
CA THR A 262 -8.80 19.95 9.03
C THR A 262 -8.55 18.47 8.73
N GLY A 263 -8.93 17.56 9.63
CA GLY A 263 -8.99 16.13 9.31
C GLY A 263 -10.03 15.87 8.23
N LEU A 264 -9.71 15.04 7.23
CA LEU A 264 -10.57 14.86 6.04
C LEU A 264 -11.80 14.01 6.33
N PHE A 265 -11.63 12.82 6.92
CA PHE A 265 -12.73 11.91 7.23
C PHE A 265 -13.33 12.19 8.61
N SER A 266 -14.58 11.81 8.83
CA SER A 266 -15.16 11.87 10.17
C SER A 266 -14.42 10.94 11.14
N SER A 267 -13.93 9.80 10.64
CA SER A 267 -13.08 8.87 11.40
C SER A 267 -11.72 9.45 11.77
N ASP A 268 -11.24 10.49 11.08
CA ASP A 268 -10.03 11.22 11.48
C ASP A 268 -10.37 12.25 12.55
N GLU A 269 -11.34 13.12 12.26
CA GLU A 269 -11.69 14.25 13.12
C GLU A 269 -12.25 13.79 14.48
N VAL A 270 -12.86 12.59 14.55
CA VAL A 270 -13.33 12.01 15.80
C VAL A 270 -12.18 11.75 16.80
N LEU A 271 -10.95 11.52 16.31
CA LEU A 271 -9.80 11.27 17.19
C LEU A 271 -9.43 12.51 18.01
N TYR A 272 -9.74 13.71 17.52
CA TYR A 272 -9.56 14.95 18.27
C TYR A 272 -10.86 15.48 18.88
N THR A 273 -12.03 15.27 18.28
CA THR A 273 -13.28 15.78 18.86
C THR A 273 -13.79 14.94 20.04
N ASP A 274 -13.39 13.66 20.15
CA ASP A 274 -13.64 12.83 21.32
C ASP A 274 -12.50 12.94 22.35
N THR A 275 -12.85 13.38 23.57
CA THR A 275 -11.90 13.61 24.67
C THR A 275 -11.07 12.38 25.08
N ARG A 276 -11.51 11.15 24.76
CA ARG A 276 -10.82 9.91 25.14
C ARG A 276 -9.53 9.69 24.36
N SER A 277 -9.43 10.18 23.13
CA SER A 277 -8.25 10.04 22.26
C SER A 277 -7.40 11.32 22.16
N GLN A 278 -7.98 12.50 22.50
CA GLN A 278 -7.31 13.80 22.47
C GLN A 278 -5.89 13.85 23.10
N PRO A 279 -5.61 13.22 24.25
CA PRO A 279 -4.27 13.30 24.85
C PRO A 279 -3.16 12.75 23.95
N LEU A 280 -3.43 11.66 23.21
CA LEU A 280 -2.46 11.07 22.29
C LEU A 280 -2.27 11.94 21.04
N VAL A 281 -3.37 12.45 20.47
CA VAL A 281 -3.31 13.40 19.34
C VAL A 281 -2.47 14.62 19.70
N ASN A 282 -2.69 15.23 20.86
CA ASN A 282 -1.90 16.37 21.33
C ASN A 282 -0.43 16.01 21.53
N LEU A 283 -0.14 14.84 22.11
CA LEU A 283 1.24 14.39 22.32
C LEU A 283 1.99 14.25 20.99
N TRP A 284 1.39 13.56 20.03
CA TRP A 284 2.03 13.24 18.74
C TRP A 284 2.07 14.44 17.79
N ALA A 285 1.11 15.36 17.85
CA ALA A 285 1.20 16.65 17.17
C ALA A 285 2.40 17.49 17.65
N ASN A 286 2.82 17.34 18.91
CA ASN A 286 3.90 18.12 19.51
C ASN A 286 5.26 17.41 19.52
N SER A 287 5.32 16.09 19.33
CA SER A 287 6.57 15.31 19.41
C SER A 287 6.67 14.30 18.27
N ASP A 288 7.53 14.62 17.30
CA ASP A 288 7.83 13.74 16.18
C ASP A 288 8.47 12.41 16.64
N ALA A 289 9.41 12.48 17.58
CA ALA A 289 10.04 11.28 18.14
C ALA A 289 9.03 10.35 18.84
N SER A 290 8.10 10.90 19.61
CA SER A 290 7.07 10.10 20.31
C SER A 290 6.07 9.51 19.32
N PHE A 291 5.69 10.27 18.29
CA PHE A 291 4.85 9.78 17.21
C PHE A 291 5.52 8.62 16.48
N GLN A 292 6.73 8.81 15.96
CA GLN A 292 7.42 7.79 15.18
C GLN A 292 7.64 6.51 15.97
N GLN A 293 7.95 6.60 17.27
CA GLN A 293 8.06 5.44 18.14
C GLN A 293 6.74 4.66 18.26
N ALA A 294 5.63 5.36 18.50
CA ALA A 294 4.31 4.74 18.58
C ALA A 294 3.88 4.15 17.23
N PHE A 295 4.15 4.85 16.13
CA PHE A 295 3.85 4.40 14.79
C PHE A 295 4.60 3.11 14.43
N VAL A 296 5.91 3.03 14.70
CA VAL A 296 6.71 1.82 14.44
C VAL A 296 6.17 0.62 15.25
N SER A 297 5.79 0.84 16.51
CA SER A 297 5.12 -0.19 17.32
C SER A 297 3.82 -0.65 16.67
N ALA A 298 2.97 0.30 16.28
CA ALA A 298 1.63 0.03 15.74
C ALA A 298 1.66 -0.67 14.37
N ILE A 299 2.51 -0.22 13.44
CA ILE A 299 2.65 -0.84 12.11
C ILE A 299 3.27 -2.24 12.20
N THR A 300 4.16 -2.47 13.17
CA THR A 300 4.71 -3.81 13.46
C THR A 300 3.61 -4.74 13.99
N ASN A 301 2.75 -4.25 14.90
CA ASN A 301 1.62 -5.02 15.41
C ASN A 301 0.58 -5.31 14.32
N LEU A 302 0.27 -4.33 13.46
CA LEU A 302 -0.57 -4.52 12.28
C LEU A 302 -0.02 -5.65 11.41
N ALA A 303 1.27 -5.60 11.08
CA ALA A 303 1.91 -6.58 10.19
C ALA A 303 1.99 -8.01 10.78
N ARG A 304 1.59 -8.22 12.03
CA ARG A 304 1.49 -9.56 12.68
C ARG A 304 0.08 -10.14 12.63
N VAL A 305 -0.93 -9.37 12.21
CA VAL A 305 -2.33 -9.81 12.23
C VAL A 305 -2.52 -11.00 11.29
N GLY A 306 -3.03 -12.11 11.82
CA GLY A 306 -3.53 -13.24 11.02
C GLY A 306 -2.52 -13.90 10.06
N VAL A 307 -1.22 -13.72 10.28
CA VAL A 307 -0.15 -14.25 9.41
C VAL A 307 -0.27 -15.76 9.20
N LYS A 308 -0.07 -16.21 7.95
CA LYS A 308 -0.06 -17.64 7.63
C LYS A 308 1.28 -18.28 7.97
N THR A 309 1.24 -19.58 8.21
CA THR A 309 2.42 -20.44 8.36
C THR A 309 2.57 -21.33 7.13
N SER A 310 3.65 -22.11 7.09
CA SER A 310 3.85 -23.17 6.08
C SER A 310 2.72 -24.22 6.06
N LEU A 311 1.87 -24.27 7.09
CA LEU A 311 0.71 -25.18 7.16
C LEU A 311 -0.57 -24.56 6.57
N THR A 312 -0.65 -23.23 6.48
CA THR A 312 -1.88 -22.49 6.13
C THR A 312 -1.71 -21.52 4.96
N GLY A 313 -0.51 -21.43 4.40
CA GLY A 313 -0.18 -20.64 3.21
C GLY A 313 0.97 -21.26 2.42
N VAL A 314 1.39 -20.59 1.36
CA VAL A 314 2.50 -21.01 0.49
C VAL A 314 3.36 -19.80 0.07
N GLU A 315 4.54 -20.01 -0.52
CA GLU A 315 5.28 -18.93 -1.19
C GLU A 315 4.90 -18.96 -2.68
N LEU A 316 4.24 -17.92 -3.17
CA LEU A 316 3.77 -17.85 -4.57
C LEU A 316 4.79 -17.13 -5.45
N ASP A 317 4.94 -17.57 -6.70
CA ASP A 317 5.71 -16.87 -7.73
C ASP A 317 4.77 -16.10 -8.70
N VAL A 318 5.34 -15.23 -9.53
CA VAL A 318 4.58 -14.44 -10.52
C VAL A 318 4.01 -15.34 -11.64
N GLU A 319 4.62 -16.51 -11.89
CA GLU A 319 4.32 -17.38 -13.03
C GLU A 319 3.28 -18.49 -12.75
N ARG A 320 3.17 -19.04 -11.53
CA ARG A 320 2.21 -20.11 -11.21
C ARG A 320 0.77 -19.62 -11.04
N GLU A 321 0.57 -18.34 -10.77
CA GLU A 321 -0.76 -17.73 -10.68
C GLU A 321 -0.77 -16.41 -11.49
N PRO A 322 -1.06 -16.45 -12.81
CA PRO A 322 -1.23 -15.23 -13.62
C PRO A 322 -2.30 -14.28 -13.09
N SER A 323 -3.11 -14.74 -12.14
CA SER A 323 -4.13 -13.98 -11.40
C SER A 323 -3.53 -13.15 -10.25
N TYR A 324 -2.38 -13.49 -9.69
CA TYR A 324 -1.91 -12.91 -8.41
C TYR A 324 -1.48 -11.45 -8.51
N LEU A 325 -1.09 -10.99 -9.71
CA LEU A 325 -0.35 -9.73 -9.89
C LEU A 325 -0.67 -9.02 -11.21
N GLN A 326 -1.91 -9.15 -11.72
CA GLN A 326 -2.32 -8.27 -12.80
C GLN A 326 -2.55 -6.86 -12.25
N PRO A 327 -2.05 -5.79 -12.91
CA PRO A 327 -2.40 -4.43 -12.54
C PRO A 327 -3.92 -4.28 -12.43
N GLN A 328 -4.40 -3.59 -11.40
CA GLN A 328 -5.83 -3.24 -11.37
C GLN A 328 -6.13 -2.33 -12.56
N THR A 329 -6.89 -2.85 -13.51
CA THR A 329 -7.38 -2.07 -14.64
C THR A 329 -8.71 -1.47 -14.22
N ASN A 330 -8.76 -0.14 -14.06
CA ASN A 330 -10.02 0.55 -13.88
C ASN A 330 -10.81 0.47 -15.20
N PRO A 331 -12.03 -0.11 -15.24
CA PRO A 331 -12.81 -0.25 -16.47
C PRO A 331 -13.06 1.08 -17.20
N LYS A 332 -13.04 2.21 -16.48
CA LYS A 332 -13.17 3.55 -17.07
C LYS A 332 -11.85 4.09 -17.64
N GLU A 333 -10.72 3.71 -17.07
CA GLU A 333 -9.39 4.09 -17.54
C GLU A 333 -9.04 3.33 -18.84
N ASP A 334 -9.41 2.05 -18.93
CA ASP A 334 -9.33 1.23 -20.15
C ASP A 334 -10.12 1.87 -21.33
N GLN A 335 -11.28 2.48 -21.06
CA GLN A 335 -12.02 3.21 -22.11
C GLN A 335 -11.32 4.48 -22.56
N THR A 336 -10.63 5.17 -21.65
CA THR A 336 -9.91 6.41 -21.93
C THR A 336 -8.61 6.11 -22.68
N GLU A 337 -7.90 5.06 -22.30
CA GLU A 337 -6.69 4.57 -22.96
C GLU A 337 -7.01 3.97 -24.34
N ARG A 338 -8.06 3.16 -24.47
CA ARG A 338 -8.56 2.70 -25.79
C ARG A 338 -9.02 3.84 -26.68
N ARG A 339 -9.65 4.89 -26.13
CA ARG A 339 -9.99 6.12 -26.90
C ARG A 339 -8.73 6.85 -27.34
N SER A 340 -7.73 6.97 -26.47
CA SER A 340 -6.45 7.63 -26.76
C SER A 340 -5.66 6.89 -27.84
N ILE A 341 -5.61 5.56 -27.77
CA ILE A 341 -5.01 4.69 -28.78
C ILE A 341 -5.82 4.73 -30.09
N SER A 342 -7.15 4.72 -30.04
CA SER A 342 -8.00 4.84 -31.23
C SER A 342 -7.89 6.22 -31.89
N LEU A 343 -7.69 7.30 -31.13
CA LEU A 343 -7.42 8.65 -31.64
C LEU A 343 -6.01 8.75 -32.24
N ALA A 344 -5.01 8.10 -31.64
CA ALA A 344 -3.65 8.04 -32.17
C ALA A 344 -3.56 7.22 -33.47
N LEU A 345 -4.33 6.13 -33.59
CA LEU A 345 -4.42 5.31 -34.81
C LEU A 345 -5.27 5.98 -35.91
N SER A 346 -6.23 6.85 -35.55
CA SER A 346 -7.01 7.63 -36.51
C SER A 346 -6.26 8.85 -37.07
N ARG A 347 -5.15 9.27 -36.46
CA ARG A 347 -4.35 10.45 -36.86
C ARG A 347 -3.08 10.14 -37.64
N LYS A 348 -2.86 8.89 -38.09
CA LYS A 348 -1.78 8.60 -39.06
C LYS A 348 -2.24 8.95 -40.49
N PRO A 349 -1.55 9.86 -41.20
CA PRO A 349 -1.74 10.01 -42.64
C PRO A 349 -1.36 8.72 -43.34
N ARG A 350 -2.23 8.28 -44.25
CA ARG A 350 -1.91 7.24 -45.23
C ARG A 350 -0.76 7.74 -46.09
N GLU A 351 0.41 7.12 -46.04
CA GLU A 351 1.27 7.00 -47.22
C GLU A 351 2.04 5.67 -47.24
N HIS A 352 1.93 5.03 -48.41
CA HIS A 352 2.73 3.98 -49.03
C HIS A 352 2.98 2.64 -48.31
N ARG A 353 2.18 1.65 -48.76
CA ARG A 353 2.54 0.23 -48.83
C ARG A 353 3.93 0.06 -49.47
N LEU A 354 4.84 -0.61 -48.78
CA LEU A 354 5.82 -1.49 -49.44
C LEU A 354 5.83 -2.83 -48.69
N LEU A 355 5.55 -3.89 -49.45
CA LEU A 355 5.59 -5.29 -49.04
C LEU A 355 7.02 -5.68 -48.66
N LEU A 356 7.20 -6.44 -47.58
CA LEU A 356 8.23 -7.49 -47.55
C LEU A 356 7.74 -8.67 -46.70
N ARG A 357 7.71 -9.84 -47.33
CA ARG A 357 7.49 -11.18 -46.75
C ARG A 357 8.83 -11.92 -46.79
N LEU A 358 9.04 -12.82 -45.82
CA LEU A 358 10.10 -13.87 -45.72
C LEU A 358 11.47 -13.31 -45.25
N SER A 359 12.31 -13.98 -44.44
CA SER A 359 12.47 -15.38 -44.01
C SER A 359 13.41 -15.41 -42.79
N LEU A 360 13.29 -16.43 -41.93
CA LEU A 360 14.34 -16.87 -40.99
C LEU A 360 15.60 -17.35 -41.74
N SER A 361 16.80 -17.07 -41.21
CA SER A 361 17.93 -18.03 -41.03
C SER A 361 19.26 -17.33 -40.69
N SER A 362 19.95 -17.92 -39.68
CA SER A 362 21.40 -18.07 -39.49
C SER A 362 22.37 -16.87 -39.42
N ALA A 363 22.99 -16.77 -38.24
CA ALA A 363 24.42 -16.56 -37.94
C ALA A 363 25.32 -15.80 -38.94
N SER A 364 25.95 -14.72 -38.46
CA SER A 364 27.42 -14.54 -38.40
C SER A 364 27.77 -13.15 -37.86
N SER A 365 28.83 -13.11 -37.04
CA SER A 365 29.42 -11.97 -36.36
C SER A 365 29.86 -10.82 -37.28
N PHE A 366 29.76 -9.58 -36.79
CA PHE A 366 30.70 -8.50 -37.12
C PHE A 366 30.81 -7.52 -35.94
N SER A 367 32.03 -7.40 -35.41
CA SER A 367 32.46 -6.34 -34.48
C SER A 367 32.93 -5.12 -35.26
N LEU A 368 32.77 -3.94 -34.67
CA LEU A 368 33.58 -2.70 -34.73
C LEU A 368 32.64 -1.54 -34.35
N GLU A 369 32.99 -0.44 -33.69
CA GLU A 369 34.11 -0.01 -32.86
C GLU A 369 33.66 1.39 -32.39
N LEU A 370 33.89 1.74 -31.12
CA LEU A 370 33.69 3.11 -30.61
C LEU A 370 34.95 3.93 -30.87
N HIS A 371 34.83 5.14 -31.44
CA HIS A 371 35.58 6.30 -30.95
C HIS A 371 35.09 7.66 -31.49
N PRO A 372 35.42 8.79 -30.80
CA PRO A 372 34.63 10.01 -30.72
C PRO A 372 35.22 11.13 -31.57
N SER A 373 34.50 12.27 -31.67
CA SER A 373 35.15 13.54 -31.98
C SER A 373 34.38 14.77 -31.49
N PRO A 374 35.10 15.90 -31.25
CA PRO A 374 34.72 16.97 -30.34
C PRO A 374 34.44 18.30 -31.07
N HIS A 375 34.20 19.34 -30.25
CA HIS A 375 34.18 20.78 -30.54
C HIS A 375 32.83 21.39 -30.97
N LEU A 376 32.21 22.12 -30.04
CA LEU A 376 32.19 23.58 -30.11
C LEU A 376 32.00 24.18 -28.71
N SER A 377 32.99 25.00 -28.33
CA SER A 377 33.04 25.85 -27.15
C SER A 377 32.46 27.22 -27.52
N ALA A 378 31.62 27.80 -26.66
CA ALA A 378 31.81 29.17 -26.16
C ALA A 378 30.71 29.53 -25.15
N SER A 379 31.17 29.93 -23.96
CA SER A 379 30.46 30.47 -22.82
C SER A 379 29.60 31.70 -23.14
N PHE A 380 28.55 31.96 -22.35
CA PHE A 380 28.31 33.30 -21.76
C PHE A 380 27.38 33.25 -20.54
N LEU A 381 27.65 34.17 -19.63
CA LEU A 381 27.15 34.36 -18.27
C LEU A 381 25.66 34.73 -18.12
N LEU A 382 25.10 34.35 -16.96
CA LEU A 382 24.39 35.19 -15.97
C LEU A 382 23.76 36.52 -16.45
N LEU A 383 22.44 36.68 -16.30
CA LEU A 383 21.80 37.78 -15.53
C LEU A 383 20.25 37.71 -15.55
N ILE A 384 19.69 37.89 -14.35
CA ILE A 384 18.28 38.20 -14.03
C ILE A 384 17.93 39.60 -14.56
N PRO A 385 16.65 39.91 -14.86
CA PRO A 385 15.97 40.89 -14.01
C PRO A 385 14.50 40.55 -13.66
N LEU A 386 14.15 41.01 -12.46
CA LEU A 386 12.82 41.30 -11.93
C LEU A 386 12.05 42.33 -12.80
N ILE A 387 10.71 42.30 -12.75
CA ILE A 387 9.68 43.39 -12.84
C ILE A 387 8.32 42.64 -12.80
N SER A 388 7.50 42.66 -11.75
CA SER A 388 6.59 43.70 -11.18
C SER A 388 5.49 44.23 -12.10
N ASP A 389 4.25 44.15 -11.58
CA ASP A 389 3.01 44.86 -11.90
C ASP A 389 2.22 44.54 -13.19
N SER A 390 1.10 43.82 -13.01
CA SER A 390 -0.27 44.36 -13.12
C SER A 390 -1.28 43.45 -12.43
#